data_AF-A0A8D8BIP0-F1
#
_entry.id   AF-A0A8D8BIP0-F1
#
_cell.length_a   1.000
_cell.length_b   1.000
_cell.length_c   1.000
_cell.angle_alpha   90.00
_cell.angle_beta   90.00
_cell.angle_gamma   90.00
#
_symmetry.space_group_name_H-M   'P 1'
#
loop_
_entity.id
_entity.type
_entity.pdbx_description
1 polymer ?
#
loop_
_entity_poly.entity_id
_entity_poly.type
_entity_poly.pdbx_seq_one_letter_code
_entity_poly.pdbx_strand_id
1 'polypeptide(L)'
;MFSTFLSNEIRFMLVVEQDSSETNTPNFRTESGSIDWDKVRQFFEPDIVSHNEPLSHQYCTALTPKFHQFLKSFSTITPPNHLQWTNRLDLLNDVLSQHSCNLTNLLLLTSIVEYSLGNLFLTQTGGIAPPHLLRDLLMTDALTNLLGETTIFLLRVLLGSPNGINLRNLVWHGFPSEGEVSGLYRNFLVEMLNS
;
A
#
# COMPACT_ATOMS: atom_id res chain seq x y z
N MET A 1 -17.72 -12.69 21.13
CA MET A 1 -16.66 -13.36 20.35
C MET A 1 -17.03 -13.14 18.89
N PHE A 2 -16.42 -12.17 18.22
CA PHE A 2 -16.69 -11.95 16.80
C PHE A 2 -16.03 -13.10 16.03
N SER A 3 -16.82 -13.85 15.26
CA SER A 3 -16.29 -14.84 14.33
C SER A 3 -15.63 -14.09 13.19
N THR A 4 -14.32 -14.24 13.03
CA THR A 4 -13.61 -13.71 11.86
C THR A 4 -14.14 -14.36 10.58
N PHE A 5 -14.31 -13.57 9.52
CA PHE A 5 -14.66 -14.07 8.18
C PHE A 5 -13.41 -14.33 7.32
N LEU A 6 -12.22 -14.11 7.87
CA LEU A 6 -10.95 -14.28 7.18
C LEU A 6 -10.46 -15.72 7.32
N SER A 7 -10.01 -16.31 6.21
CA SER A 7 -9.19 -17.53 6.24
C SER A 7 -7.88 -17.27 7.00
N ASN A 8 -7.26 -18.32 7.52
CA ASN A 8 -5.96 -18.20 8.21
C ASN A 8 -4.88 -17.56 7.33
N GLU A 9 -4.89 -17.84 6.03
CA GLU A 9 -3.94 -17.32 5.05
C GLU A 9 -4.09 -15.80 4.88
N ILE A 10 -5.30 -15.32 4.59
CA ILE A 10 -5.59 -13.88 4.50
C ILE A 10 -5.32 -13.17 5.84
N ARG A 11 -5.67 -13.79 6.97
CA ARG A 11 -5.36 -13.25 8.30
C ARG A 11 -3.85 -13.12 8.51
N PHE A 12 -3.09 -14.15 8.13
CA PHE A 12 -1.62 -14.09 8.13
C PHE A 12 -1.10 -12.97 7.25
N MET A 13 -1.73 -12.72 6.09
CA MET A 13 -1.35 -11.59 5.25
C MET A 13 -1.63 -10.23 5.91
N LEU A 14 -2.75 -10.06 6.61
CA LEU A 14 -3.22 -8.75 7.13
C LEU A 14 -2.70 -8.38 8.53
N VAL A 15 -2.30 -9.36 9.33
CA VAL A 15 -1.83 -9.13 10.71
C VAL A 15 -0.32 -9.14 10.72
N VAL A 16 0.27 -7.96 10.95
CA VAL A 16 1.72 -7.81 11.14
C VAL A 16 2.01 -7.85 12.62
N GLU A 17 2.76 -8.85 13.07
CA GLU A 17 3.16 -8.99 14.47
C GLU A 17 4.12 -7.86 14.87
N GLN A 18 3.86 -7.24 16.02
CA GLN A 18 4.78 -6.29 16.63
C GLN A 18 5.74 -7.07 17.53
N ASP A 19 6.85 -7.55 16.98
CA ASP A 19 7.86 -8.20 17.81
C ASP A 19 8.48 -7.20 18.78
N SER A 20 8.38 -7.47 20.08
CA SER A 20 9.01 -6.72 21.16
C SER A 20 10.54 -6.89 21.21
N SER A 21 11.14 -7.65 20.29
CA SER A 21 12.56 -8.01 20.29
C SER A 21 13.15 -8.12 18.88
N GLU A 22 13.26 -7.03 18.13
CA GLU A 22 13.99 -7.06 16.86
C GLU A 22 14.98 -5.89 16.73
N THR A 23 16.23 -6.20 17.05
CA THR A 23 17.41 -5.32 16.89
C THR A 23 17.89 -5.20 15.44
N ASN A 24 17.11 -5.63 14.44
CA ASN A 24 17.58 -5.72 13.04
C ASN A 24 16.50 -5.50 11.96
N THR A 25 15.43 -4.75 12.22
CA THR A 25 14.50 -4.36 11.14
C THR A 25 15.21 -3.40 10.18
N PRO A 26 15.27 -3.69 8.87
CA PRO A 26 15.90 -2.81 7.90
C PRO A 26 15.18 -1.46 7.85
N ASN A 27 15.92 -0.37 7.98
CA ASN A 27 15.32 0.97 7.90
C ASN A 27 15.16 1.39 6.43
N PHE A 28 13.91 1.49 5.99
CA PHE A 28 13.52 1.93 4.64
C PHE A 28 13.19 3.43 4.57
N ARG A 29 13.59 4.20 5.58
CA ARG A 29 13.42 5.66 5.60
C ARG A 29 14.72 6.39 5.30
N THR A 30 14.59 7.51 4.61
CA THR A 30 15.66 8.51 4.45
C THR A 30 15.86 9.28 5.75
N GLU A 31 16.92 10.10 5.82
CA GLU A 31 17.15 11.03 6.94
C GLU A 31 16.02 12.06 7.11
N SER A 32 15.32 12.40 6.02
CA SER A 32 14.15 13.29 6.04
C SER A 32 12.86 12.60 6.51
N GLY A 33 12.90 11.29 6.74
CA GLY A 33 11.74 10.48 7.13
C GLY A 33 10.88 9.98 5.96
N SER A 34 11.21 10.29 4.71
CA SER A 34 10.50 9.78 3.52
C SER A 34 10.93 8.35 3.18
N ILE A 35 10.24 7.68 2.25
CA ILE A 35 10.62 6.35 1.78
C ILE A 35 11.96 6.42 1.01
N ASP A 36 12.91 5.57 1.39
CA ASP A 36 14.17 5.37 0.68
C ASP A 36 13.97 4.33 -0.44
N TRP A 37 13.51 4.80 -1.60
CA TRP A 37 13.16 3.95 -2.72
C TRP A 37 14.32 3.12 -3.28
N ASP A 38 15.57 3.56 -3.11
CA ASP A 38 16.74 2.79 -3.53
C ASP A 38 16.96 1.57 -2.62
N LYS A 39 16.85 1.74 -1.29
CA LYS A 39 16.88 0.61 -0.36
C LYS A 39 15.71 -0.34 -0.57
N VAL A 40 14.51 0.19 -0.81
CA VAL A 40 13.32 -0.64 -1.08
C VAL A 40 13.50 -1.44 -2.37
N ARG A 41 14.02 -0.82 -3.44
CA ARG A 41 14.34 -1.52 -4.69
C ARG A 41 15.34 -2.65 -4.47
N GLN A 42 16.46 -2.39 -3.81
CA GLN A 42 17.48 -3.42 -3.53
C GLN A 42 16.90 -4.56 -2.69
N PHE A 43 16.01 -4.24 -1.74
CA PHE A 43 15.40 -5.24 -0.88
C PHE A 43 14.45 -6.15 -1.66
N PHE A 44 13.62 -5.62 -2.55
CA PHE A 44 12.65 -6.39 -3.34
C PHE A 44 13.13 -6.85 -4.72
N GLU A 45 14.33 -6.45 -5.17
CA GLU A 45 14.88 -6.78 -6.50
C GLU A 45 14.66 -8.24 -6.95
N PRO A 46 14.97 -9.28 -6.13
CA PRO A 46 14.77 -10.66 -6.56
C PRO A 46 13.29 -11.09 -6.67
N ASP A 47 12.38 -10.29 -6.12
CA ASP A 47 10.94 -10.55 -6.06
C ASP A 47 10.12 -9.70 -7.05
N ILE A 48 10.74 -8.76 -7.76
CA ILE A 48 9.98 -7.89 -8.66
C ILE A 48 9.48 -8.73 -9.85
N VAL A 49 8.16 -8.86 -9.91
CA VAL A 49 7.44 -9.40 -11.08
C VAL A 49 6.99 -8.22 -11.92
N SER A 50 7.25 -8.27 -13.23
CA SER A 50 6.95 -7.14 -14.10
C SER A 50 5.46 -6.79 -14.08
N HIS A 51 5.14 -5.51 -14.25
CA HIS A 51 3.79 -4.97 -14.19
C HIS A 51 2.84 -5.63 -15.20
N ASN A 52 3.35 -6.12 -16.32
CA ASN A 52 2.59 -6.83 -17.36
C ASN A 52 2.32 -8.32 -17.02
N GLU A 53 2.99 -8.89 -16.01
CA GLU A 53 2.83 -10.29 -15.61
C GLU A 53 1.95 -10.42 -14.36
N PRO A 54 0.99 -11.35 -14.32
CA PRO A 54 0.08 -11.48 -13.18
C PRO A 54 0.79 -11.98 -11.92
N LEU A 55 0.42 -11.42 -10.77
CA LEU A 55 0.82 -11.95 -9.46
C LEU A 55 -0.07 -13.15 -9.10
N SER A 56 0.53 -14.29 -8.73
CA SER A 56 -0.19 -15.46 -8.25
C SER A 56 -0.42 -15.41 -6.74
N HIS A 57 -1.45 -16.10 -6.25
CA HIS A 57 -1.76 -16.11 -4.82
C HIS A 57 -0.63 -16.74 -4.01
N GLN A 58 -0.12 -17.89 -4.47
CA GLN A 58 1.00 -18.59 -3.84
C GLN A 58 2.23 -17.68 -3.70
N TYR A 59 2.49 -16.87 -4.74
CA TYR A 59 3.58 -15.91 -4.73
C TYR A 59 3.39 -14.81 -3.68
N CYS A 60 2.21 -14.19 -3.65
CA CYS A 60 1.90 -13.15 -2.67
C CYS A 60 1.93 -13.67 -1.22
N THR A 61 1.44 -14.89 -0.98
CA THR A 61 1.55 -15.52 0.34
C THR A 61 3.01 -15.76 0.73
N ALA A 62 3.85 -16.26 -0.18
CA ALA A 62 5.28 -16.48 0.08
C ALA A 62 6.05 -15.17 0.33
N LEU A 63 5.66 -14.07 -0.32
CA LEU A 63 6.25 -12.74 -0.13
C LEU A 63 5.85 -12.08 1.20
N THR A 64 4.76 -12.54 1.82
CA THR A 64 4.14 -11.87 2.97
C THR A 64 5.10 -11.60 4.14
N PRO A 65 5.95 -12.54 4.61
CA PRO A 65 6.91 -12.25 5.69
C PRO A 65 7.86 -11.10 5.35
N LYS A 66 8.33 -11.06 4.10
CA LYS A 66 9.24 -10.02 3.62
C LYS A 66 8.52 -8.66 3.50
N PHE A 67 7.27 -8.68 3.04
CA PHE A 67 6.42 -7.50 3.00
C PHE A 67 6.10 -6.96 4.41
N HIS A 68 5.89 -7.83 5.39
CA HIS A 68 5.72 -7.46 6.80
C HIS A 68 6.96 -6.78 7.37
N GLN A 69 8.16 -7.32 7.09
CA GLN A 69 9.42 -6.69 7.50
C GLN A 69 9.56 -5.27 6.91
N PHE A 70 9.13 -5.08 5.67
CA PHE A 70 9.04 -3.76 5.05
C PHE A 70 8.04 -2.83 5.75
N LEU A 71 6.83 -3.31 6.04
CA LEU A 71 5.80 -2.53 6.72
C LEU A 71 6.21 -2.09 8.13
N LYS A 72 6.99 -2.90 8.85
CA LYS A 72 7.49 -2.59 10.21
C LYS A 72 8.30 -1.27 10.26
N SER A 73 8.90 -0.84 9.14
CA SER A 73 9.65 0.42 9.06
C SER A 73 8.75 1.66 9.01
N PHE A 74 7.44 1.48 8.85
CA PHE A 74 6.42 2.54 8.88
C PHE A 74 5.56 2.48 10.14
N SER A 75 6.18 2.22 11.30
CA SER A 75 5.50 2.19 12.61
C SER A 75 4.95 3.55 13.04
N THR A 76 5.63 4.63 12.66
CA THR A 76 5.19 6.01 12.82
C THR A 76 4.85 6.63 11.47
N ILE A 77 4.06 7.70 11.46
CA ILE A 77 3.79 8.50 10.26
C ILE A 77 4.66 9.76 10.32
N THR A 78 5.38 10.05 9.24
CA THR A 78 6.08 11.32 9.06
C THR A 78 5.04 12.43 8.86
N PRO A 79 5.14 13.57 9.58
CA PRO A 79 4.25 14.70 9.36
C PRO A 79 4.24 15.07 7.87
N PRO A 80 3.07 15.11 7.22
CA PRO A 80 3.00 15.38 5.80
C PRO A 80 3.39 16.82 5.52
N ASN A 81 4.53 17.00 4.86
CA ASN A 81 5.00 18.35 4.52
C ASN A 81 4.33 18.84 3.23
N HIS A 82 3.91 17.92 2.33
CA HIS A 82 3.41 18.28 1.00
C HIS A 82 2.34 17.33 0.44
N LEU A 83 1.17 17.20 1.08
CA LEU A 83 0.05 16.39 0.52
C LEU A 83 -0.95 17.19 -0.34
N GLN A 84 -0.71 18.49 -0.56
CA GLN A 84 -1.61 19.35 -1.34
C GLN A 84 -1.83 18.87 -2.77
N TRP A 85 -0.82 18.19 -3.36
CA TRP A 85 -0.90 17.66 -4.73
C TRP A 85 -2.00 16.60 -4.90
N THR A 86 -2.39 15.92 -3.82
CA THR A 86 -3.48 14.93 -3.85
C THR A 86 -4.85 15.58 -4.05
N ASN A 87 -4.97 16.91 -3.83
CA ASN A 87 -6.24 17.64 -3.80
C ASN A 87 -7.29 17.00 -2.87
N ARG A 88 -6.84 16.36 -1.78
CA ARG A 88 -7.67 15.65 -0.79
C ARG A 88 -7.18 15.88 0.66
N LEU A 89 -6.61 17.06 0.92
CA LEU A 89 -5.98 17.37 2.20
C LEU A 89 -6.95 17.23 3.40
N ASP A 90 -8.21 17.62 3.24
CA ASP A 90 -9.22 17.51 4.31
C ASP A 90 -9.41 16.05 4.75
N LEU A 91 -9.58 15.13 3.79
CA LEU A 91 -9.71 13.70 4.08
C LEU A 91 -8.43 13.11 4.68
N LEU A 92 -7.26 13.60 4.26
CA LEU A 92 -5.98 13.15 4.83
C LEU A 92 -5.81 13.64 6.26
N ASN A 93 -6.23 14.87 6.58
CA ASN A 93 -6.23 15.39 7.94
C ASN A 93 -7.13 14.55 8.85
N ASP A 94 -8.30 14.12 8.38
CA ASP A 94 -9.19 13.21 9.12
C ASP A 94 -8.49 11.88 9.42
N VAL A 95 -7.80 11.28 8.45
CA VAL A 95 -7.02 10.05 8.64
C VAL A 95 -5.89 10.23 9.66
N LEU A 96 -5.16 11.34 9.56
CA LEU A 96 -3.99 11.64 10.40
C LEU A 96 -4.38 11.98 11.83
N SER A 97 -5.54 12.58 12.03
CA SER A 97 -6.11 12.87 13.36
C SER A 97 -6.49 11.60 14.13
N GLN A 98 -6.55 10.45 13.45
CA GLN A 98 -6.96 9.15 14.01
C GLN A 98 -8.33 9.17 14.70
N HIS A 99 -9.22 10.11 14.32
CA HIS A 99 -10.58 10.17 14.85
C HIS A 99 -11.45 9.00 14.34
N SER A 100 -11.09 8.41 13.21
CA SER A 100 -11.79 7.28 12.60
C SER A 100 -11.07 5.96 12.83
N CYS A 101 -11.85 4.87 12.81
CA CYS A 101 -11.34 3.51 12.97
C CYS A 101 -10.42 3.08 11.80
N ASN A 102 -9.59 2.06 12.00
CA ASN A 102 -8.52 1.71 11.06
C ASN A 102 -9.08 1.34 9.68
N LEU A 103 -10.19 0.59 9.64
CA LEU A 103 -10.81 0.17 8.40
C LEU A 103 -11.34 1.36 7.58
N THR A 104 -11.93 2.36 8.25
CA THR A 104 -12.41 3.59 7.58
C THR A 104 -11.24 4.36 6.97
N ASN A 105 -10.14 4.49 7.71
CA ASN A 105 -8.93 5.14 7.21
C ASN A 105 -8.36 4.43 5.98
N LEU A 106 -8.37 3.09 5.96
CA LEU A 106 -7.92 2.31 4.80
C LEU A 106 -8.83 2.51 3.57
N LEU A 107 -10.15 2.58 3.74
CA LEU A 107 -11.06 2.89 2.63
C LEU A 107 -10.79 4.27 2.03
N LEU A 108 -10.58 5.27 2.88
CA LEU A 108 -10.24 6.62 2.44
C LEU A 108 -8.89 6.65 1.72
N LEU A 109 -7.84 6.09 2.33
CA LEU A 109 -6.49 6.10 1.76
C LEU A 109 -6.40 5.34 0.43
N THR A 110 -7.02 4.16 0.33
CA THR A 110 -7.03 3.41 -0.92
C THR A 110 -7.75 4.16 -2.04
N SER A 111 -8.83 4.88 -1.71
CA SER A 111 -9.54 5.75 -2.67
C SER A 111 -8.70 6.96 -3.10
N ILE A 112 -7.95 7.58 -2.17
CA ILE A 112 -7.06 8.70 -2.45
C ILE A 112 -5.90 8.25 -3.35
N VAL A 113 -5.30 7.09 -3.06
CA VAL A 113 -4.23 6.50 -3.88
C VAL A 113 -4.73 6.21 -5.30
N GLU A 114 -5.89 5.57 -5.45
CA GLU A 114 -6.51 5.30 -6.76
C GLU A 114 -6.75 6.60 -7.55
N TYR A 115 -7.29 7.64 -6.90
CA TYR A 115 -7.50 8.96 -7.51
C TYR A 115 -6.18 9.63 -7.92
N SER A 116 -5.17 9.61 -7.04
CA SER A 116 -3.85 10.18 -7.31
C SER A 116 -3.16 9.49 -8.49
N LEU A 117 -3.19 8.15 -8.55
CA LEU A 117 -2.64 7.38 -9.66
C LEU A 117 -3.35 7.72 -10.99
N GLY A 118 -4.68 7.89 -10.97
CA GLY A 118 -5.43 8.33 -12.13
C GLY A 118 -4.99 9.70 -12.66
N ASN A 119 -4.75 10.66 -11.77
CA ASN A 119 -4.25 12.00 -12.15
C ASN A 119 -2.82 11.95 -12.69
N LEU A 120 -1.95 11.13 -12.08
CA LEU A 120 -0.59 10.93 -12.56
C LEU A 120 -0.59 10.33 -13.97
N PHE A 121 -1.43 9.31 -14.21
CA PHE A 121 -1.61 8.73 -15.54
C PHE A 121 -2.12 9.76 -16.55
N LEU A 122 -3.16 10.52 -16.20
CA LEU A 122 -3.73 11.56 -17.06
C LEU A 122 -2.66 12.60 -17.46
N THR A 123 -1.84 13.01 -16.50
CA THR A 123 -0.75 13.96 -16.70
C THR A 123 0.33 13.37 -17.60
N GLN A 124 0.76 12.15 -17.32
CA GLN A 124 1.81 11.46 -18.06
C GLN A 124 1.42 11.16 -19.52
N THR A 125 0.14 10.91 -19.78
CA THR A 125 -0.38 10.56 -21.11
C THR A 125 -0.92 11.76 -21.90
N GLY A 126 -0.90 12.97 -21.33
CA GLY A 126 -1.39 14.17 -22.01
C GLY A 126 -2.91 14.22 -22.17
N GLY A 127 -3.66 13.63 -21.22
CA GLY A 127 -5.12 13.72 -21.19
C GLY A 127 -5.88 12.45 -21.57
N ILE A 128 -5.23 11.30 -21.67
CA ILE A 128 -5.92 10.02 -21.90
C ILE A 128 -6.62 9.59 -20.62
N ALA A 129 -7.89 9.18 -20.75
CA ALA A 129 -8.66 8.67 -19.62
C ALA A 129 -7.98 7.41 -19.01
N PRO A 130 -7.81 7.34 -17.68
CA PRO A 130 -7.21 6.17 -17.03
C PRO A 130 -8.11 4.93 -17.17
N PRO A 131 -7.53 3.71 -17.19
CA PRO A 131 -8.30 2.49 -17.09
C PRO A 131 -9.25 2.50 -15.89
N HIS A 132 -10.46 1.96 -16.08
CA HIS A 132 -11.51 1.98 -15.05
C HIS A 132 -11.18 1.14 -13.81
N LEU A 133 -10.40 0.08 -13.97
CA LEU A 133 -10.01 -0.80 -12.88
C LEU A 133 -8.61 -0.41 -12.40
N LEU A 134 -8.45 -0.20 -11.09
CA LEU A 134 -7.14 0.07 -10.47
C LEU A 134 -6.08 -0.97 -10.86
N ARG A 135 -6.47 -2.25 -10.96
CA ARG A 135 -5.58 -3.31 -11.45
C ARG A 135 -5.00 -2.99 -12.82
N ASP A 136 -5.86 -2.61 -13.75
CA ASP A 136 -5.48 -2.39 -15.15
C ASP A 136 -4.67 -1.08 -15.26
N LEU A 137 -5.01 -0.06 -14.46
CA LEU A 137 -4.23 1.17 -14.33
C LEU A 137 -2.79 0.87 -13.86
N LEU A 138 -2.61 0.01 -12.86
CA LEU A 138 -1.31 -0.43 -12.35
C LEU A 138 -0.53 -1.33 -13.32
N MET A 139 -1.13 -1.77 -14.42
CA MET A 139 -0.46 -2.54 -15.49
C MET A 139 -0.06 -1.65 -16.68
N THR A 140 -0.17 -0.33 -16.55
CA THR A 140 0.19 0.59 -17.65
C THR A 140 1.67 0.95 -17.63
N ASP A 141 2.31 0.90 -18.80
CA ASP A 141 3.68 1.41 -18.99
C ASP A 141 3.81 2.88 -18.54
N ALA A 142 2.75 3.68 -18.71
CA ALA A 142 2.76 5.09 -18.33
C ALA A 142 3.05 5.28 -16.84
N LEU A 143 2.37 4.54 -15.95
CA LEU A 143 2.63 4.62 -14.52
C LEU A 143 3.94 3.94 -14.13
N THR A 144 4.28 2.81 -14.76
CA THR A 144 5.56 2.14 -14.50
C THR A 144 6.76 3.03 -14.84
N ASN A 145 6.72 3.72 -15.99
CA ASN A 145 7.79 4.62 -16.41
C ASN A 145 7.91 5.84 -15.48
N LEU A 146 6.80 6.26 -14.85
CA LEU A 146 6.78 7.40 -13.94
C LEU A 146 7.21 7.03 -12.51
N LEU A 147 6.70 5.93 -11.96
CA LEU A 147 6.85 5.55 -10.56
C LEU A 147 7.93 4.47 -10.33
N GLY A 148 8.35 3.78 -11.39
CA GLY A 148 9.27 2.66 -11.35
C GLY A 148 8.61 1.33 -10.99
N GLU A 149 9.26 0.24 -11.40
CA GLU A 149 8.76 -1.14 -11.26
C GLU A 149 8.50 -1.51 -9.80
N THR A 150 9.39 -1.13 -8.88
CA THR A 150 9.28 -1.45 -7.45
C THR A 150 8.00 -0.86 -6.84
N THR A 151 7.71 0.41 -7.11
CA THR A 151 6.51 1.09 -6.60
C THR A 151 5.24 0.43 -7.12
N ILE A 152 5.20 0.16 -8.43
CA ILE A 152 4.07 -0.52 -9.07
C ILE A 152 3.90 -1.93 -8.51
N PHE A 153 4.98 -2.68 -8.33
CA PHE A 153 4.95 -4.02 -7.75
C PHE A 153 4.32 -4.03 -6.35
N LEU A 154 4.77 -3.15 -5.44
CA LEU A 154 4.22 -3.07 -4.08
C LEU A 154 2.75 -2.65 -4.08
N LEU A 155 2.35 -1.70 -4.94
CA LEU A 155 0.95 -1.29 -5.11
C LEU A 155 0.09 -2.44 -5.67
N ARG A 156 0.62 -3.27 -6.56
CA ARG A 156 -0.08 -4.45 -7.10
C ARG A 156 -0.26 -5.55 -6.07
N VAL A 157 0.74 -5.80 -5.23
CA VAL A 157 0.64 -6.73 -4.08
C VAL A 157 -0.43 -6.26 -3.10
N LEU A 158 -0.49 -4.95 -2.83
CA LEU A 158 -1.38 -4.38 -1.82
C LEU A 158 -2.82 -4.15 -2.32
N LEU A 159 -3.00 -3.59 -3.51
CA LEU A 159 -4.27 -3.05 -4.00
C LEU A 159 -4.74 -3.65 -5.34
N GLY A 160 -3.79 -4.00 -6.22
CA GLY A 160 -4.10 -4.26 -7.63
C GLY A 160 -4.60 -5.67 -7.94
N SER A 161 -4.01 -6.71 -7.36
CA SER A 161 -4.33 -8.09 -7.74
C SER A 161 -5.36 -8.74 -6.80
N PRO A 162 -6.40 -9.43 -7.30
CA PRO A 162 -7.26 -10.28 -6.47
C PRO A 162 -6.51 -11.46 -5.83
N ASN A 163 -5.34 -11.79 -6.35
CA ASN A 163 -4.45 -12.80 -5.80
C ASN A 163 -3.49 -12.23 -4.74
N GLY A 164 -3.37 -10.90 -4.65
CA GLY A 164 -2.62 -10.22 -3.60
C GLY A 164 -3.48 -9.99 -2.37
N ILE A 165 -3.06 -9.04 -1.51
CA ILE A 165 -3.85 -8.65 -0.33
C ILE A 165 -5.21 -8.08 -0.77
N ASN A 166 -5.23 -7.33 -1.86
CA ASN A 166 -6.46 -6.70 -2.39
C ASN A 166 -7.19 -5.89 -1.30
N LEU A 167 -6.43 -5.08 -0.58
CA LEU A 167 -6.85 -4.48 0.69
C LEU A 167 -8.16 -3.68 0.55
N ARG A 168 -8.30 -2.93 -0.54
CA ARG A 168 -9.52 -2.17 -0.89
C ARG A 168 -10.75 -3.07 -0.87
N ASN A 169 -10.72 -4.19 -1.60
CA ASN A 169 -11.90 -5.05 -1.72
C ASN A 169 -12.18 -5.80 -0.42
N LEU A 170 -11.13 -6.27 0.29
CA LEU A 170 -11.33 -6.94 1.58
C LEU A 170 -12.03 -6.03 2.59
N VAL A 171 -11.55 -4.79 2.74
CA VAL A 171 -12.12 -3.82 3.67
C VAL A 171 -13.50 -3.34 3.21
N TRP A 172 -13.68 -3.06 1.91
CA TRP A 172 -14.97 -2.60 1.35
C TRP A 172 -16.09 -3.60 1.54
N HIS A 173 -15.81 -4.90 1.37
CA HIS A 173 -16.78 -5.95 1.60
C HIS A 173 -17.04 -6.24 3.09
N GLY A 174 -16.29 -5.62 4.00
CA GLY A 174 -16.47 -5.77 5.44
C GLY A 174 -16.06 -7.14 5.97
N PHE A 175 -15.15 -7.85 5.28
CA PHE A 175 -14.63 -9.12 5.77
C PHE A 175 -13.82 -9.00 7.07
N PRO A 176 -12.86 -8.06 7.20
CA PRO A 176 -12.15 -7.86 8.46
C PRO A 176 -12.98 -7.06 9.46
N SER A 177 -12.89 -7.44 10.73
CA SER A 177 -13.32 -6.64 11.87
C SER A 177 -12.21 -5.65 12.27
N GLU A 178 -12.56 -4.64 13.08
CA GLU A 178 -11.55 -3.75 13.67
C GLU A 178 -10.50 -4.53 14.47
N GLY A 179 -9.23 -4.19 14.27
CA GLY A 179 -8.08 -4.91 14.84
C GLY A 179 -7.59 -6.13 14.05
N GLU A 180 -8.32 -6.59 13.02
CA GLU A 180 -7.90 -7.72 12.16
C GLU A 180 -7.02 -7.28 10.99
N VAL A 181 -6.81 -5.98 10.81
CA VAL A 181 -5.87 -5.39 9.85
C VAL A 181 -4.87 -4.52 10.58
N SER A 182 -3.58 -4.75 10.35
CA SER A 182 -2.52 -3.95 10.97
C SER A 182 -2.62 -2.47 10.58
N GLY A 183 -2.40 -1.57 11.55
CA GLY A 183 -2.30 -0.13 11.30
C GLY A 183 -1.11 0.26 10.43
N LEU A 184 -0.14 -0.63 10.23
CA LEU A 184 1.03 -0.38 9.38
C LEU A 184 0.66 -0.21 7.90
N TYR A 185 -0.41 -0.84 7.43
CA TYR A 185 -0.94 -0.63 6.08
C TYR A 185 -1.38 0.82 5.87
N ARG A 186 -2.11 1.37 6.85
CA ARG A 186 -2.53 2.78 6.85
C ARG A 186 -1.31 3.68 6.81
N ASN A 187 -0.33 3.43 7.68
CA ASN A 187 0.88 4.25 7.74
C ASN A 187 1.64 4.23 6.42
N PHE A 188 1.87 3.05 5.85
CA PHE A 188 2.55 2.90 4.56
C PHE A 188 1.83 3.65 3.43
N LEU A 189 0.50 3.54 3.34
CA LEU A 189 -0.27 4.28 2.32
C LEU A 189 -0.16 5.80 2.48
N VAL A 190 -0.06 6.33 3.70
CA VAL A 190 0.20 7.76 3.92
C VAL A 190 1.61 8.14 3.45
N GLU A 191 2.62 7.34 3.79
CA GLU A 191 4.01 7.59 3.39
C GLU A 191 4.20 7.54 1.87
N MET A 192 3.51 6.61 1.19
CA MET A 192 3.45 6.53 -0.26
C MET A 192 2.93 7.80 -0.93
N LEU A 193 1.97 8.50 -0.29
CA LEU A 193 1.45 9.77 -0.81
C LEU A 193 2.37 10.95 -0.52
N ASN A 194 3.27 10.81 0.46
CA ASN A 194 4.21 11.83 0.90
C ASN A 194 5.61 11.70 0.26
N SER A 195 5.84 10.62 -0.50
CA SER A 195 7.13 10.28 -1.13
C SER A 195 7.27 10.82 -2.54
#